data_AF-A0A396ISC1-F1
#
_entry.id   AF-A0A396ISC1-F1
#
_cell.length_a   1.000
_cell.length_b   1.000
_cell.length_c   1.000
_cell.angle_alpha   90.00
_cell.angle_beta   90.00
_cell.angle_gamma   90.00
#
_symmetry.space_group_name_H-M   'P 1'
#
loop_
_entity.id
_entity.type
_entity.pdbx_description
1 polymer ?
#
loop_
_entity_poly.entity_id
_entity_poly.type
_entity_poly.pdbx_seq_one_letter_code
_entity_poly.pdbx_strand_id
1 'polypeptide(L)'
;MSFDLLVKFNEISQYLVTNMNTMHDRAPQILMNPKLPKCLHCNQENSVKPVIAEKKKNINWLFLLLGQIIGCCKLEQLKYFCKYNGHHRAGAKNRVLYLTYFELCKPDEQYGRTMYLLWL
;
A
#
# COMPACT_ATOMS: atom_id res chain seq x y z
N MET A 1 22.44 1.47 8.04
CA MET A 1 21.58 1.26 6.87
C MET A 1 20.95 2.60 6.52
N SER A 2 21.38 3.27 5.45
CA SER A 2 20.61 4.38 4.90
C SER A 2 19.42 3.79 4.15
N PHE A 3 18.21 4.02 4.65
CA PHE A 3 17.01 3.71 3.88
C PHE A 3 16.87 4.79 2.81
N ASP A 4 17.13 4.44 1.56
CA ASP A 4 16.75 5.30 0.46
C ASP A 4 15.23 5.15 0.24
N LEU A 5 14.49 6.03 0.91
CA LEU A 5 13.02 6.05 0.90
C LEU A 5 12.49 6.29 -0.52
N LEU A 6 13.22 7.05 -1.34
CA LEU A 6 12.84 7.33 -2.73
C LEU A 6 12.99 6.08 -3.60
N VAL A 7 14.12 5.39 -3.49
CA VAL A 7 14.30 4.10 -4.19
C VAL A 7 13.20 3.13 -3.80
N LYS A 8 12.89 3.02 -2.50
CA LYS A 8 11.86 2.08 -2.06
C LYS A 8 10.46 2.44 -2.54
N PHE A 9 10.12 3.73 -2.51
CA PHE A 9 8.86 4.22 -3.05
C PHE A 9 8.76 3.98 -4.56
N ASN A 10 9.84 4.22 -5.31
CA ASN A 10 9.91 4.02 -6.76
C ASN A 10 9.73 2.54 -7.11
N GLU A 11 10.37 1.61 -6.39
CA GLU A 11 10.17 0.16 -6.59
C GLU A 11 8.69 -0.22 -6.47
N ILE A 12 8.01 0.26 -5.43
CA ILE A 12 6.60 -0.06 -5.16
C ILE A 12 5.71 0.54 -6.24
N SER A 13 5.91 1.81 -6.55
CA SER A 13 5.09 2.55 -7.51
C SER A 13 5.25 1.97 -8.92
N GLN A 14 6.48 1.65 -9.33
CA GLN A 14 6.75 1.02 -10.62
C GLN A 14 6.11 -0.37 -10.71
N TYR A 15 6.17 -1.17 -9.64
CA TYR A 15 5.49 -2.46 -9.59
C TYR A 15 3.98 -2.32 -9.81
N LEU A 16 3.32 -1.37 -9.14
CA LEU A 16 1.89 -1.12 -9.30
C LEU A 16 1.55 -0.69 -10.73
N VAL A 17 2.26 0.30 -11.28
CA VAL A 17 2.04 0.80 -12.65
C VAL A 17 2.24 -0.32 -13.69
N THR A 18 3.27 -1.13 -13.53
CA THR A 18 3.58 -2.21 -14.49
C THR A 18 2.52 -3.31 -14.48
N ASN A 19 1.85 -3.53 -13.34
CA ASN A 19 0.93 -4.65 -13.16
C ASN A 19 -0.55 -4.24 -13.05
N MET A 20 -0.89 -2.94 -13.03
CA MET A 20 -2.27 -2.50 -12.78
C MET A 20 -3.30 -3.09 -13.74
N ASN A 21 -2.93 -3.24 -15.02
CA ASN A 21 -3.80 -3.79 -16.06
C ASN A 21 -4.15 -5.28 -15.82
N THR A 22 -3.30 -6.03 -15.13
CA THR A 22 -3.53 -7.46 -14.83
C THR A 22 -4.13 -7.68 -13.44
N MET A 23 -4.13 -6.65 -12.59
CA MET A 23 -4.68 -6.72 -11.24
C MET A 23 -6.21 -6.64 -11.20
N HIS A 24 -6.86 -6.11 -12.23
CA HIS A 24 -8.33 -5.99 -12.31
C HIS A 24 -8.96 -5.38 -11.05
N ASP A 25 -8.40 -4.26 -10.58
CA ASP A 25 -8.77 -3.56 -9.35
C ASP A 25 -8.66 -4.40 -8.06
N ARG A 26 -7.81 -5.43 -8.05
CA ARG A 26 -7.64 -6.34 -6.92
C ARG A 26 -6.16 -6.51 -6.60
N ALA A 27 -5.84 -6.34 -5.31
CA ALA A 27 -4.49 -6.55 -4.84
C ALA A 27 -4.08 -8.03 -5.04
N PRO A 28 -2.95 -8.31 -5.72
CA PRO A 28 -2.45 -9.66 -5.89
C PRO A 28 -1.98 -10.25 -4.56
N GLN A 29 -1.75 -11.56 -4.54
CA GLN A 29 -1.42 -12.30 -3.30
C GLN A 29 -0.17 -11.76 -2.60
N ILE A 30 0.81 -11.23 -3.34
CA ILE A 30 2.03 -10.64 -2.77
C ILE A 30 1.77 -9.38 -1.94
N LEU A 31 0.76 -8.58 -2.30
CA LEU A 31 0.35 -7.40 -1.52
C LEU A 31 -0.58 -7.79 -0.37
N MET A 32 -1.41 -8.82 -0.57
CA MET A 32 -2.31 -9.35 0.45
C MET A 32 -1.56 -10.03 1.60
N ASN A 33 -0.46 -10.72 1.29
CA ASN A 33 0.37 -11.48 2.22
C ASN A 33 1.80 -10.95 2.20
N PRO A 34 2.06 -9.79 2.84
CA PRO A 34 3.36 -9.17 2.80
C PRO A 34 4.42 -10.03 3.50
N LYS A 35 5.66 -10.01 2.99
CA LYS A 35 6.80 -10.66 3.64
C LYS A 35 7.21 -9.83 4.87
N LEU A 36 7.09 -10.45 6.03
CA LEU A 36 7.46 -9.88 7.32
C LEU A 36 8.92 -10.24 7.67
N PRO A 37 9.60 -9.39 8.44
CA PRO A 37 10.93 -9.70 8.92
C PRO A 37 10.93 -10.92 9.85
N LYS A 38 12.08 -11.58 9.92
CA LYS A 38 12.39 -12.62 10.90
C LYS A 38 12.38 -12.02 12.31
N CYS A 39 11.81 -12.74 13.27
CA CYS A 39 11.91 -12.36 14.67
C CYS A 39 13.32 -12.61 15.20
N LEU A 40 14.00 -11.59 15.71
CA LEU A 40 15.36 -11.71 16.25
C LEU A 40 15.42 -12.45 17.61
N HIS A 41 14.27 -12.61 18.29
CA HIS A 41 14.20 -13.27 19.59
C HIS A 41 13.92 -14.78 19.49
N CYS A 42 12.97 -15.19 18.64
CA CYS A 42 12.60 -16.59 18.48
C CYS A 42 13.03 -17.20 17.14
N ASN A 43 13.70 -16.43 16.27
CA ASN A 43 14.15 -16.85 14.93
C ASN A 43 13.03 -17.32 13.98
N GLN A 44 11.77 -17.07 14.30
CA GLN A 44 10.67 -17.41 13.40
C GLN A 44 10.66 -16.48 12.18
N GLU A 45 10.72 -17.07 10.99
CA GLU A 45 10.60 -16.34 9.72
C GLU A 45 9.20 -15.75 9.54
N ASN A 46 9.09 -14.64 8.80
CA ASN A 46 7.81 -14.05 8.39
C ASN A 46 6.81 -13.81 9.55
N SER A 47 7.28 -13.33 10.69
CA SER A 47 6.49 -13.32 11.94
C SER A 47 6.34 -11.94 12.59
N VAL A 48 7.22 -10.98 12.29
CA VAL A 48 7.20 -9.65 12.92
C VAL A 48 6.16 -8.75 12.25
N LYS A 49 4.98 -8.63 12.87
CA LYS A 49 3.90 -7.76 12.38
C LYS A 49 4.11 -6.31 12.80
N PRO A 50 3.69 -5.32 11.98
CA PRO A 50 3.70 -3.93 12.40
C PRO A 50 2.70 -3.68 13.54
N VAL A 51 3.07 -2.77 14.44
CA VAL A 51 2.12 -2.17 15.38
C VAL A 51 1.33 -1.10 14.63
N ILE A 52 0.08 -1.40 14.29
CA ILE A 52 -0.81 -0.47 13.61
C ILE A 52 -1.65 0.26 14.65
N ALA A 53 -1.66 1.59 14.60
CA ALA A 53 -2.41 2.42 15.53
C ALA A 53 -3.90 2.04 15.56
N GLU A 54 -4.46 1.94 16.78
CA GLU A 54 -5.88 1.66 17.00
C GLU A 54 -6.76 2.81 16.47
N LYS A 55 -6.37 4.05 16.78
CA LYS A 55 -6.99 5.24 16.21
C LYS A 55 -6.61 5.35 14.73
N LYS A 56 -7.58 5.10 13.85
CA LYS A 56 -7.38 5.05 12.38
C LYS A 56 -6.74 6.32 11.78
N LYS A 57 -7.00 7.49 12.38
CA LYS A 57 -6.37 8.77 11.99
C LYS A 57 -4.87 8.88 12.30
N ASN A 58 -4.35 8.03 13.19
CA ASN A 58 -2.94 8.02 13.60
C ASN A 58 -2.13 6.95 12.85
N ILE A 59 -2.74 6.23 11.89
CA ILE A 59 -2.03 5.23 11.10
C ILE A 59 -1.01 5.94 10.21
N ASN A 60 0.26 5.56 10.33
CA ASN A 60 1.32 6.05 9.45
C ASN A 60 1.31 5.26 8.13
N TRP A 61 0.50 5.72 7.19
CA TRP A 61 0.32 5.07 5.88
C TRP A 61 1.59 5.02 5.05
N LEU A 62 2.44 6.05 5.13
CA LEU A 62 3.72 6.10 4.43
C LEU A 62 4.67 5.00 4.94
N PHE A 63 4.77 4.84 6.26
CA PHE A 63 5.60 3.78 6.84
C PHE A 63 5.12 2.38 6.42
N LEU A 64 3.80 2.16 6.43
CA LEU A 64 3.23 0.88 5.99
C LEU A 64 3.47 0.62 4.49
N LEU A 65 3.42 1.67 3.66
CA LEU A 65 3.73 1.59 2.23
C LEU A 65 5.18 1.19 2.02
N LEU A 66 6.12 1.95 2.59
CA LEU A 66 7.56 1.73 2.38
C LEU A 66 8.02 0.37 2.91
N GLY A 67 7.41 -0.11 4.00
CA GLY A 67 7.61 -1.46 4.50
C GLY A 67 6.93 -2.55 3.67
N GLN A 68 6.11 -2.20 2.68
CA GLN A 68 5.24 -3.11 1.92
C GLN A 68 4.31 -3.95 2.81
N ILE A 69 3.86 -3.40 3.95
CA ILE A 69 3.09 -4.10 4.99
C ILE A 69 1.65 -3.59 5.13
N ILE A 70 1.13 -2.83 4.16
CA ILE A 70 -0.28 -2.39 4.15
C ILE A 70 -1.23 -3.59 4.20
N GLY A 71 -0.86 -4.72 3.60
CA GLY A 71 -1.62 -5.99 3.67
C GLY A 71 -1.91 -6.47 5.10
N CYS A 72 -1.13 -6.04 6.11
CA CYS A 72 -1.38 -6.32 7.52
C CYS A 72 -2.58 -5.56 8.10
N CYS A 73 -3.06 -4.49 7.44
CA CYS A 73 -4.20 -3.72 7.90
C CYS A 73 -5.48 -4.55 7.93
N LYS A 74 -6.34 -4.24 8.91
CA LYS A 74 -7.72 -4.72 8.95
C LYS A 74 -8.56 -4.03 7.86
N LEU A 75 -9.60 -4.71 7.40
CA LEU A 75 -10.51 -4.18 6.38
C LEU A 75 -11.11 -2.82 6.79
N GLU A 76 -11.46 -2.64 8.06
CA GLU A 76 -11.99 -1.39 8.59
C GLU A 76 -10.99 -0.21 8.53
N GLN A 77 -9.69 -0.47 8.65
CA GLN A 77 -8.64 0.55 8.55
C GLN A 77 -8.48 0.98 7.08
N LEU A 78 -8.46 0.01 6.16
CA LEU A 78 -8.42 0.28 4.72
C LEU A 78 -9.67 1.05 4.25
N LYS A 79 -10.86 0.64 4.70
CA LYS A 79 -12.12 1.36 4.40
C LYS A 79 -12.11 2.79 4.94
N TYR A 80 -11.46 3.03 6.08
CA TYR A 80 -11.29 4.37 6.62
C TYR A 80 -10.38 5.21 5.73
N PHE A 81 -9.24 4.68 5.29
CA PHE A 81 -8.38 5.38 4.34
C PHE A 81 -9.12 5.75 3.05
N CYS A 82 -9.83 4.79 2.44
CA CYS A 82 -10.63 5.07 1.24
C CYS A 82 -11.71 6.14 1.49
N LYS A 83 -12.36 6.15 2.66
CA LYS A 83 -13.36 7.18 3.03
C LYS A 83 -12.77 8.59 2.92
N TYR A 84 -11.56 8.79 3.45
CA TYR A 84 -10.94 10.12 3.53
C TYR A 84 -10.32 10.57 2.22
N ASN A 85 -10.06 9.64 1.30
CA ASN A 85 -9.52 9.92 -0.03
C ASN A 85 -10.58 9.82 -1.15
N GLY A 86 -11.88 9.89 -0.82
CA GLY A 86 -12.95 9.94 -1.82
C GLY A 86 -13.24 8.61 -2.55
N HIS A 87 -12.70 7.49 -2.08
CA HIS A 87 -12.88 6.18 -2.71
C HIS A 87 -14.07 5.40 -2.15
N HIS A 88 -14.70 4.58 -2.99
CA HIS A 88 -15.77 3.67 -2.56
C HIS A 88 -15.27 2.68 -1.50
N ARG A 89 -16.07 2.49 -0.45
CA ARG A 89 -15.77 1.62 0.70
C ARG A 89 -16.33 0.21 0.57
N ALA A 90 -17.10 -0.05 -0.47
CA ALA A 90 -17.73 -1.33 -0.75
C ALA A 90 -16.73 -2.23 -1.48
N GLY A 91 -16.38 -3.35 -0.88
CA GLY A 91 -15.44 -4.29 -1.47
C GLY A 91 -14.84 -5.26 -0.47
N ALA A 92 -14.39 -6.40 -1.00
CA ALA A 92 -13.53 -7.32 -0.28
C ALA A 92 -12.15 -6.68 0.00
N LYS A 93 -11.40 -7.25 0.94
CA LYS A 93 -10.11 -6.70 1.38
C LYS A 93 -9.13 -6.45 0.24
N ASN A 94 -9.04 -7.34 -0.75
CA ASN A 94 -8.14 -7.16 -1.90
C ASN A 94 -8.48 -5.94 -2.76
N ARG A 95 -9.76 -5.60 -2.94
CA ARG A 95 -10.17 -4.41 -3.69
C ARG A 95 -9.83 -3.12 -2.95
N VAL A 96 -10.15 -3.07 -1.65
CA VAL A 96 -9.87 -1.88 -0.82
C VAL A 96 -8.36 -1.70 -0.63
N LEU A 97 -7.60 -2.80 -0.51
CA LEU A 97 -6.15 -2.78 -0.43
C LEU A 97 -5.53 -2.23 -1.72
N TYR A 98 -6.01 -2.67 -2.89
CA TYR A 98 -5.56 -2.15 -4.18
C TYR A 98 -5.74 -0.63 -4.26
N LEU A 99 -6.94 -0.12 -3.95
CA LEU A 99 -7.21 1.32 -3.94
C LEU A 99 -6.31 2.08 -2.97
N THR A 100 -5.98 1.48 -1.83
CA THR A 100 -5.05 2.09 -0.85
C THR A 100 -3.65 2.25 -1.44
N TYR A 101 -3.11 1.20 -2.09
CA TYR A 101 -1.82 1.28 -2.77
C TYR A 101 -1.84 2.27 -3.94
N PHE A 102 -2.87 2.21 -4.78
CA PHE A 102 -3.04 3.11 -5.91
C PHE A 102 -3.05 4.57 -5.47
N GLU A 103 -3.85 4.90 -4.46
CA GLU A 103 -3.98 6.26 -3.94
C GLU A 103 -2.70 6.77 -3.27
N LEU A 104 -1.93 5.91 -2.61
CA LEU A 104 -0.65 6.29 -2.00
C LEU A 104 0.49 6.47 -3.02
N CYS A 105 0.39 5.81 -4.17
CA CYS A 105 1.38 5.86 -5.24
C CYS A 105 0.96 6.75 -6.42
N LYS A 106 -0.21 7.37 -6.37
CA LYS A 106 -0.64 8.32 -7.41
C LYS A 106 0.31 9.53 -7.39
N PRO A 107 0.77 10.01 -8.55
CA PRO A 107 1.43 11.31 -8.61
C PRO A 107 0.42 12.39 -8.23
N ASP A 108 0.77 13.31 -7.33
CA ASP A 108 -0.08 14.47 -7.05
C ASP A 108 -0.33 15.25 -8.36
N GLU A 109 -1.60 15.57 -8.63
CA GLU A 109 -2.02 16.34 -9.80
C GLU A 109 -1.31 17.69 -9.92
N GLN A 110 -0.71 18.19 -8.83
CA GLN A 110 0.05 19.44 -8.80
C GLN A 110 1.44 19.36 -9.47
N TYR A 111 1.99 18.16 -9.69
CA TYR A 111 3.27 17.95 -10.40
C TYR A 111 3.18 16.96 -11.59
N GLY A 112 2.01 16.37 -11.83
CA GLY A 112 1.85 15.20 -12.71
C GLY A 112 1.12 15.41 -14.04
N ARG A 113 1.08 16.62 -14.63
CA ARG A 113 0.42 16.82 -15.94
C ARG A 113 1.01 16.01 -17.11
N THR A 114 2.17 15.40 -16.95
CA THR A 114 2.83 14.65 -18.03
C THR A 114 2.44 13.17 -18.12
N MET A 115 1.76 12.60 -17.11
CA MET A 115 1.47 11.15 -17.11
C MET A 115 0.03 10.80 -17.51
N TYR A 116 -0.91 11.72 -17.37
CA TYR A 116 -2.30 11.53 -17.82
C TYR A 116 -2.52 11.87 -19.31
N LEU A 117 -1.61 12.63 -19.94
CA LEU A 117 -1.73 13.01 -21.35
C LEU A 117 -1.16 11.96 -22.35
N LEU A 118 -0.65 10.83 -21.86
CA LEU A 118 -0.22 9.71 -22.71
C LEU A 118 -1.25 8.56 -22.77
N TRP A 119 -2.46 8.78 -22.24
CA TRP A 119 -3.53 7.77 -22.19
C TRP A 119 -4.91 8.32 -22.62
N LEU A 120 -4.92 9.25 -23.57
CA LEU A 120 -5.99 9.48 -24.55
C LEU A 120 -5.37 9.41 -25.95
#